data_AF-A0AAE1T962-F1
#
_entry.id   AF-A0AAE1T962-F1
#
_cell.length_a   1.000
_cell.length_b   1.000
_cell.length_c   1.000
_cell.angle_alpha   90.00
_cell.angle_beta   90.00
_cell.angle_gamma   90.00
#
_symmetry.space_group_name_H-M   'P 1'
#
loop_
_entity.id
_entity.type
_entity.pdbx_description
1 polymer ?
#
loop_
_entity_poly.entity_id
_entity_poly.type
_entity_poly.pdbx_seq_one_letter_code
_entity_poly.pdbx_strand_id
1 'polypeptide(L)'
;MNFLRIRIVKLGLKGNVSVGRLISNTCLFVYQMKRIFLAFGLEENGYFDSFHMRVFKWTPDFDPQIESPIALVWIRLPALPVHLFEKNALFTLATKIGKPLRMDEPTADLSRPDLARVCIEIDVTSPKVQAVTFKSKEKPICNK
;
A
#
# COMPACT_ATOMS: atom_id res chain seq x y z
N MET A 1 -15.86 -22.53 -3.20
CA MET A 1 -14.45 -22.52 -2.71
C MET A 1 -13.41 -22.80 -3.80
N ASN A 2 -13.62 -23.75 -4.74
CA ASN A 2 -12.64 -24.05 -5.80
C ASN A 2 -12.35 -22.89 -6.78
N PHE A 3 -13.35 -22.04 -7.06
CA PHE A 3 -13.20 -20.87 -7.94
C PHE A 3 -12.23 -19.81 -7.38
N LEU A 4 -12.32 -19.52 -6.08
CA LEU A 4 -11.38 -18.64 -5.37
C LEU A 4 -9.95 -19.18 -5.45
N ARG A 5 -9.77 -20.49 -5.27
CA ARG A 5 -8.45 -21.14 -5.30
C ARG A 5 -7.75 -21.02 -6.66
N ILE A 6 -8.46 -21.18 -7.77
CA ILE A 6 -7.90 -21.09 -9.14
C ILE A 6 -7.49 -19.65 -9.49
N ARG A 7 -8.22 -18.63 -9.03
CA ARG A 7 -7.91 -17.21 -9.31
C ARG A 7 -6.86 -16.61 -8.37
N ILE A 8 -6.74 -17.10 -7.13
CA ILE A 8 -5.62 -16.73 -6.22
C ILE A 8 -4.27 -17.11 -6.83
N VAL A 9 -4.20 -18.24 -7.53
CA VAL A 9 -2.99 -18.63 -8.28
C VAL A 9 -2.71 -17.67 -9.46
N LYS A 10 -3.76 -17.13 -10.11
CA LYS A 10 -3.63 -16.11 -11.17
C LYS A 10 -3.13 -14.75 -10.66
N LEU A 11 -3.33 -14.42 -9.37
CA LEU A 11 -2.77 -13.22 -8.72
C LEU A 11 -1.25 -13.33 -8.42
N GLY A 12 -0.57 -14.37 -8.93
CA GLY A 12 0.87 -14.56 -8.76
C GLY A 12 1.27 -15.05 -7.36
N LEU A 13 0.31 -15.51 -6.56
CA LEU A 13 0.54 -15.99 -5.20
C LEU A 13 1.02 -17.45 -5.25
N LYS A 14 2.35 -17.63 -5.23
CA LYS A 14 2.98 -18.96 -5.16
C LYS A 14 2.94 -19.49 -3.73
N GLY A 15 2.23 -20.59 -3.47
CA GLY A 15 2.25 -21.30 -2.18
C GLY A 15 0.93 -21.97 -1.82
N ASN A 16 0.91 -22.75 -0.73
CA ASN A 16 -0.30 -23.37 -0.21
C ASN A 16 -1.19 -22.30 0.45
N VAL A 17 -2.35 -22.06 -0.14
CA VAL A 17 -3.36 -21.12 0.38
C VAL A 17 -4.44 -21.93 1.06
N SER A 18 -4.59 -21.74 2.38
CA SER A 18 -5.76 -22.22 3.11
C SER A 18 -6.81 -21.11 3.15
N VAL A 19 -7.97 -21.39 2.57
CA VAL A 19 -9.14 -20.51 2.60
C VAL A 19 -10.09 -21.08 3.65
N GLY A 20 -10.26 -20.38 4.75
CA GLY A 20 -11.25 -20.68 5.77
C GLY A 20 -12.45 -19.76 5.61
N ARG A 21 -13.68 -20.28 5.72
CA ARG A 21 -14.87 -19.43 5.84
C ARG A 21 -15.10 -19.13 7.32
N LEU A 22 -15.12 -17.85 7.70
CA LEU A 22 -15.33 -17.44 9.09
C LEU A 22 -16.83 -17.21 9.37
N ILE A 23 -17.52 -16.41 8.54
CA ILE A 23 -18.96 -16.07 8.65
C ILE A 23 -19.57 -16.00 7.22
N SER A 24 -20.89 -15.88 7.08
CA SER A 24 -21.66 -15.89 5.82
C SER A 24 -21.08 -15.02 4.69
N ASN A 25 -20.36 -13.93 4.98
CA ASN A 25 -19.72 -13.06 3.97
C ASN A 25 -18.23 -12.77 4.23
N THR A 26 -17.59 -13.50 5.15
CA THR A 26 -16.19 -13.25 5.54
C THR A 26 -15.33 -14.49 5.31
N CYS A 27 -14.35 -14.36 4.40
CA CYS A 27 -13.34 -15.38 4.13
C CYS A 27 -12.03 -15.00 4.82
N LEU A 28 -11.45 -15.92 5.58
CA LEU A 28 -10.10 -15.82 6.11
C LEU A 28 -9.12 -16.42 5.09
N PHE A 29 -8.13 -15.62 4.69
CA PHE A 29 -7.01 -16.08 3.88
C PHE A 29 -5.77 -16.16 4.77
N VAL A 30 -5.29 -17.38 5.06
CA VAL A 30 -4.03 -17.58 5.79
C VAL A 30 -2.93 -17.78 4.75
N TYR A 31 -2.08 -16.76 4.59
CA TYR A 31 -0.92 -16.78 3.68
C TYR A 31 0.20 -15.90 4.25
N GLN A 32 1.39 -15.94 3.63
CA GLN A 32 2.47 -14.98 3.84
C GLN A 32 1.98 -13.54 3.58
N MET A 33 1.46 -12.95 4.66
CA MET A 33 0.53 -11.82 4.72
C MET A 33 0.99 -10.57 3.96
N LYS A 34 2.31 -10.37 3.85
CA LYS A 34 2.90 -9.18 3.22
C LYS A 34 2.59 -9.06 1.73
N ARG A 35 2.64 -10.15 0.94
CA ARG A 35 2.49 -10.06 -0.53
C ARG A 35 1.05 -9.89 -0.98
N ILE A 36 0.09 -10.53 -0.31
CA ILE A 36 -1.34 -10.40 -0.62
C ILE A 36 -1.87 -9.06 -0.18
N PHE A 37 -1.55 -8.64 1.06
CA PHE A 37 -1.99 -7.37 1.60
C PHE A 37 -1.47 -6.21 0.76
N LEU A 38 -0.20 -6.28 0.33
CA LEU A 38 0.32 -5.39 -0.71
C LEU A 38 -0.48 -5.55 -2.00
N ALA A 39 -0.46 -6.71 -2.67
CA ALA A 39 -1.11 -6.89 -3.98
C ALA A 39 -2.56 -6.35 -4.07
N PHE A 40 -3.40 -6.66 -3.08
CA PHE A 40 -4.78 -6.16 -3.04
C PHE A 40 -4.90 -4.70 -2.60
N GLY A 41 -4.03 -4.21 -1.71
CA GLY A 41 -3.97 -2.78 -1.38
C GLY A 41 -3.41 -1.91 -2.51
N LEU A 42 -2.82 -2.50 -3.56
CA LEU A 42 -2.33 -1.79 -4.75
C LEU A 42 -3.44 -1.53 -5.77
N GLU A 43 -4.49 -2.38 -5.85
CA GLU A 43 -5.65 -2.13 -6.70
C GLU A 43 -6.58 -1.13 -6.00
N GLU A 44 -6.70 0.08 -6.56
CA GLU A 44 -7.54 1.16 -6.02
C GLU A 44 -9.04 0.77 -5.94
N ASN A 45 -9.41 -0.39 -6.48
CA ASN A 45 -10.76 -0.91 -6.57
C ASN A 45 -10.72 -2.43 -6.35
N GLY A 46 -10.79 -2.89 -5.10
CA GLY A 46 -10.75 -4.31 -4.71
C GLY A 46 -12.00 -5.10 -5.10
N TYR A 47 -12.42 -5.09 -6.36
CA TYR A 47 -13.57 -5.86 -6.83
C TYR A 47 -13.17 -7.28 -7.21
N PHE A 48 -13.85 -8.27 -6.62
CA PHE A 48 -13.79 -9.66 -7.00
C PHE A 48 -15.12 -10.08 -7.61
N ASP A 49 -15.14 -10.33 -8.92
CA ASP A 49 -16.32 -10.82 -9.65
C ASP A 49 -17.58 -9.96 -9.40
N SER A 50 -17.41 -8.64 -9.47
CA SER A 50 -18.43 -7.60 -9.16
C SER A 50 -18.74 -7.39 -7.67
N PHE A 51 -18.15 -8.16 -6.77
CA PHE A 51 -18.26 -7.94 -5.32
C PHE A 51 -17.11 -7.08 -4.80
N HIS A 52 -17.42 -6.04 -4.04
CA HIS A 52 -16.40 -5.24 -3.37
C HIS A 52 -15.78 -6.03 -2.21
N MET A 53 -14.49 -6.35 -2.31
CA MET A 53 -13.71 -6.98 -1.26
C MET A 53 -12.90 -5.91 -0.51
N ARG A 54 -12.92 -6.01 0.81
CA ARG A 54 -12.01 -5.25 1.69
C ARG A 54 -10.99 -6.21 2.28
N VAL A 55 -9.72 -5.81 2.26
CA VAL A 55 -8.63 -6.60 2.83
C VAL A 55 -8.10 -5.86 4.06
N PHE A 56 -8.09 -6.57 5.18
CA PHE A 56 -7.57 -6.05 6.44
C PHE A 56 -6.31 -6.78 6.86
N LYS A 57 -5.45 -6.07 7.61
CA LYS A 57 -4.31 -6.69 8.27
C LYS A 57 -4.85 -7.57 9.40
N TRP A 58 -4.48 -8.86 9.38
CA TRP A 58 -4.86 -9.76 10.46
C TRP A 58 -4.09 -9.43 11.74
N THR A 59 -4.81 -9.44 12.85
CA THR A 59 -4.29 -9.34 14.22
C THR A 59 -4.89 -10.47 15.07
N PRO A 60 -4.24 -10.90 16.16
CA PRO A 60 -4.84 -11.87 17.09
C PRO A 60 -6.21 -11.43 17.62
N ASP A 61 -6.38 -10.11 17.80
CA ASP A 61 -7.61 -9.48 18.27
C ASP A 61 -8.59 -9.14 17.12
N PHE A 62 -8.47 -9.80 15.97
CA PHE A 62 -9.33 -9.54 14.81
C PHE A 62 -10.79 -9.90 15.12
N ASP A 63 -11.68 -8.92 15.00
CA ASP A 63 -13.12 -9.09 15.08
C ASP A 63 -13.75 -8.79 13.70
N PRO A 64 -14.46 -9.74 13.07
CA PRO A 64 -15.11 -9.51 11.78
C PRO A 64 -16.22 -8.43 11.80
N GLN A 65 -16.69 -8.01 12.97
CA GLN A 65 -17.66 -6.91 13.14
C GLN A 65 -16.98 -5.55 13.29
N ILE A 66 -15.67 -5.52 13.52
CA ILE A 66 -14.91 -4.28 13.77
C ILE A 66 -13.94 -4.06 12.62
N GLU A 67 -14.02 -2.89 11.99
CA GLU A 67 -13.10 -2.52 10.92
C GLU A 67 -11.70 -2.25 11.49
N SER A 68 -10.67 -2.85 10.89
CA SER A 68 -9.29 -2.60 11.31
C SER A 68 -8.94 -1.13 11.06
N PRO A 69 -8.38 -0.42 12.05
CA PRO A 69 -7.95 0.96 11.85
C PRO A 69 -6.72 1.06 10.95
N ILE A 70 -6.06 -0.06 10.63
CA ILE A 70 -4.86 -0.09 9.81
C ILE A 70 -5.24 -0.20 8.34
N ALA A 71 -4.85 0.81 7.55
CA ALA A 71 -5.10 0.86 6.11
C ALA A 71 -3.80 1.01 5.32
N LEU A 72 -3.79 0.46 4.10
CA LEU A 72 -2.77 0.77 3.10
C LEU A 72 -3.26 1.91 2.24
N VAL A 73 -2.45 2.96 2.12
CA VAL A 73 -2.76 4.10 1.27
C VAL A 73 -1.57 4.46 0.40
N TRP A 74 -1.87 4.92 -0.81
CA TRP A 74 -0.89 5.54 -1.69
C TRP A 74 -0.81 7.03 -1.41
N ILE A 75 0.33 7.48 -0.91
CA ILE A 75 0.63 8.91 -0.88
C ILE A 75 1.16 9.35 -2.23
N ARG A 76 0.73 10.54 -2.66
CA ARG A 76 1.11 11.19 -3.90
C ARG A 76 2.00 12.38 -3.54
N LEU A 77 3.19 12.43 -4.14
CA LEU A 77 4.19 13.48 -3.94
C LEU A 77 4.42 14.17 -5.30
N PRO A 78 3.54 15.10 -5.69
CA PRO A 78 3.69 15.83 -6.96
C PRO A 78 4.86 16.80 -6.91
N ALA A 79 5.47 17.07 -8.07
CA ALA A 79 6.54 18.06 -8.23
C ALA A 79 7.76 17.85 -7.31
N LEU A 80 8.01 16.59 -6.91
CA LEU A 80 9.20 16.24 -6.17
C LEU A 80 10.42 16.33 -7.12
N PRO A 81 11.55 16.93 -6.71
CA PRO A 81 12.77 16.88 -7.51
C PRO A 81 13.22 15.44 -7.78
N VAL A 82 13.65 15.15 -9.01
CA VAL A 82 14.04 13.79 -9.45
C VAL A 82 15.13 13.17 -8.57
N HIS A 83 16.05 13.97 -8.03
CA HIS A 83 17.10 13.49 -7.13
C HIS A 83 16.55 12.93 -5.80
N LEU A 84 15.30 13.22 -5.43
CA LEU A 84 14.61 12.70 -4.25
C LEU A 84 13.73 11.48 -4.54
N PHE A 85 13.70 10.98 -5.78
CA PHE A 85 12.99 9.73 -6.12
C PHE A 85 13.75 8.47 -5.67
N GLU A 86 14.95 8.65 -5.10
CA GLU A 86 15.70 7.56 -4.50
C GLU A 86 14.90 6.95 -3.33
N LYS A 87 14.89 5.61 -3.27
CA LYS A 87 14.04 4.86 -2.34
C LYS A 87 14.19 5.32 -0.90
N ASN A 88 15.41 5.56 -0.44
CA ASN A 88 15.67 5.96 0.94
C ASN A 88 15.11 7.37 1.23
N ALA A 89 15.27 8.31 0.29
CA ALA A 89 14.68 9.64 0.39
C ALA A 89 13.15 9.58 0.47
N LEU A 90 12.50 8.89 -0.47
CA LEU A 90 11.04 8.71 -0.49
C LEU A 90 10.52 8.04 0.78
N PHE A 91 11.20 6.99 1.26
CA PHE A 91 10.79 6.28 2.46
C PHE A 91 10.98 7.14 3.70
N THR A 92 12.02 7.97 3.75
CA THR A 92 12.24 8.92 4.85
C THR A 92 11.13 9.96 4.91
N LEU A 93 10.71 10.51 3.76
CA LEU A 93 9.56 11.42 3.67
C LEU A 93 8.26 10.71 4.10
N ALA A 94 8.01 9.53 3.56
CA ALA A 94 6.82 8.73 3.84
C ALA A 94 6.67 8.33 5.31
N THR A 95 7.78 8.08 6.01
CA THR A 95 7.82 7.73 7.46
C THR A 95 7.16 8.80 8.33
N LYS A 96 7.09 10.06 7.88
CA LYS A 96 6.38 11.13 8.60
C LYS A 96 4.87 10.99 8.57
N ILE A 97 4.33 10.25 7.61
CA ILE A 97 2.89 10.05 7.42
C ILE A 97 2.48 8.66 7.92
N GLY A 98 3.28 7.64 7.63
CA GLY A 98 3.02 6.26 8.02
C GLY A 98 4.19 5.36 7.71
N LYS A 99 4.04 4.06 7.87
CA LYS A 99 5.13 3.11 7.63
C LYS A 99 5.26 2.82 6.12
N PRO A 100 6.34 3.22 5.45
CA PRO A 100 6.52 2.94 4.03
C PRO A 100 6.71 1.45 3.76
N LEU A 101 6.04 0.97 2.71
CA LEU A 101 6.08 -0.42 2.31
C LEU A 101 6.69 -0.60 0.92
N ARG A 102 6.30 0.23 -0.05
CA ARG A 102 6.67 0.04 -1.46
C ARG A 102 6.51 1.32 -2.28
N MET A 103 7.29 1.46 -3.37
CA MET A 103 7.09 2.44 -4.43
C MET A 103 6.33 1.80 -5.60
N ASP A 104 5.51 2.56 -6.33
CA ASP A 104 4.96 2.06 -7.58
C ASP A 104 6.07 1.92 -8.64
N GLU A 105 5.82 1.10 -9.65
CA GLU A 105 6.79 0.84 -10.72
C GLU A 105 7.17 2.13 -11.47
N PRO A 106 6.24 3.03 -11.82
CA PRO A 106 6.60 4.31 -12.46
C PRO A 106 7.53 5.19 -11.65
N THR A 107 7.39 5.24 -10.32
CA THR A 107 8.32 5.99 -9.45
C THR A 107 9.67 5.29 -9.37
N ALA A 108 9.67 3.96 -9.24
CA ALA A 108 10.91 3.18 -9.14
C ALA A 108 11.76 3.22 -10.41
N ASP A 109 11.11 3.18 -11.57
CA ASP A 109 11.75 3.19 -12.89
C ASP A 109 11.93 4.61 -13.46
N LEU A 110 11.50 5.64 -12.72
CA LEU A 110 11.51 7.04 -13.15
C LEU A 110 10.79 7.29 -14.49
N SER A 111 9.87 6.41 -14.89
CA SER A 111 9.14 6.53 -16.16
C SER A 111 8.07 7.63 -16.14
N ARG A 112 7.68 8.08 -14.93
CA ARG A 112 6.72 9.19 -14.73
C ARG A 112 7.21 10.12 -13.60
N PRO A 113 8.20 11.00 -13.86
CA PRO A 113 8.88 11.80 -12.83
C PRO A 113 8.08 13.02 -12.33
N ASP A 114 6.90 13.30 -12.89
CA ASP A 114 5.98 14.33 -12.41
C ASP A 114 5.30 13.96 -11.08
N LEU A 115 5.22 12.66 -10.77
CA LEU A 115 4.50 12.16 -9.61
C LEU A 115 5.18 10.94 -8.97
N ALA A 116 5.80 11.15 -7.81
CA ALA A 116 6.24 10.05 -6.97
C ALA A 116 5.07 9.48 -6.15
N ARG A 117 5.00 8.15 -6.05
CA ARG A 117 4.00 7.42 -5.24
C ARG A 117 4.67 6.42 -4.31
N VAL A 118 4.25 6.45 -3.04
CA VAL A 118 4.67 5.49 -2.01
C VAL A 118 3.45 4.89 -1.35
N CYS A 119 3.41 3.56 -1.25
CA CYS A 119 2.44 2.82 -0.48
C CYS A 119 2.90 2.79 0.98
N ILE A 120 2.05 3.27 1.88
CA ILE A 120 2.31 3.34 3.31
C ILE A 120 1.21 2.60 4.08
N GLU A 121 1.57 2.03 5.22
CA GLU A 121 0.63 1.56 6.24
C GLU A 121 0.36 2.71 7.22
N ILE A 122 -0.91 3.08 7.39
CA ILE A 122 -1.35 4.12 8.33
C ILE A 122 -2.40 3.56 9.29
N ASP A 123 -2.49 4.19 10.45
CA ASP A 123 -3.65 4.07 11.33
C ASP A 123 -4.61 5.22 11.01
N VAL A 124 -5.83 4.91 10.55
CA VAL A 124 -6.84 5.91 10.16
C VAL A 124 -7.42 6.68 11.35
N THR A 125 -7.23 6.19 12.58
CA THR A 125 -7.61 6.89 13.81
C THR A 125 -6.60 7.96 14.20
N SER A 126 -5.38 7.90 13.64
CA SER A 126 -4.35 8.91 13.88
C SER A 126 -4.63 10.23 13.16
N PRO A 127 -4.12 11.37 13.67
CA PRO A 127 -4.26 12.66 13.00
C PRO A 127 -3.75 12.65 11.57
N LYS A 128 -4.54 13.19 10.63
CA LYS A 128 -4.18 13.24 9.21
C LYS A 128 -3.08 14.26 8.95
N VAL A 129 -1.95 13.80 8.41
CA VAL A 129 -0.89 14.67 7.88
C VAL A 129 -1.29 15.14 6.49
N GLN A 130 -1.58 16.44 6.34
CA GLN A 130 -2.02 17.01 5.06
C GLN A 130 -0.86 17.48 4.17
N ALA A 131 0.27 17.86 4.76
CA ALA A 131 1.43 18.37 4.05
C ALA A 131 2.74 18.02 4.76
N VAL A 132 3.77 17.71 3.98
CA VAL A 132 5.13 17.49 4.46
C VAL A 132 6.05 18.47 3.74
N THR A 133 6.69 19.36 4.50
CA THR A 133 7.66 20.32 3.96
C THR A 133 9.06 19.77 4.16
N PHE A 134 9.85 19.68 3.09
CA PHE A 134 11.27 19.41 3.17
C PHE A 134 12.06 20.68 2.91
N LYS A 135 13.13 20.89 3.67
CA LYS A 135 14.08 21.98 3.43
C LYS A 135 15.26 21.40 2.66
N SER A 136 15.33 21.69 1.36
CA SER A 136 16.54 21.44 0.58
C SER A 136 17.61 22.46 1.01
N LYS A 137 18.85 22.00 1.24
CA LYS A 137 20.03 22.86 1.40
C LYS A 137 20.68 23.14 0.04
N GLU A 138 19.90 23.33 -1.01
CA GLU A 138 20.44 23.75 -2.30
C GLU A 138 20.99 25.17 -2.18
N LYS A 139 22.30 25.31 -2.40
CA LYS A 139 22.89 26.62 -2.71
C LYS A 139 22.28 27.07 -4.04
N PRO A 140 21.81 28.33 -4.17
CA PRO A 140 21.33 28.82 -5.45
C PRO A 140 22.47 28.67 -6.46
N ILE A 141 22.20 27.95 -7.55
CA ILE A 141 23.08 27.92 -8.71
C ILE A 141 22.94 29.30 -9.36
N CYS A 142 23.80 30.24 -8.95
CA CYS A 142 23.92 31.52 -9.61
C CYS A 142 24.59 31.25 -10.97
N ASN A 143 23.80 31.19 -12.04
CA ASN A 143 24.34 31.26 -13.38
C ASN A 143 24.87 32.69 -13.60
N LYS A 144 26.15 32.77 -13.97
CA LYS A 144 26.86 33.99 -14.35
C LYS A 144 26.23 34.66 -15.57
#